data_AF-A0ABD3M8Y5-F1
#
_entry.id   AF-A0ABD3M8Y5-F1
#
_cell.length_a   1.000
_cell.length_b   1.000
_cell.length_c   1.000
_cell.angle_alpha   90.00
_cell.angle_beta   90.00
_cell.angle_gamma   90.00
#
_symmetry.space_group_name_H-M   'P 1'
#
loop_
_entity.id
_entity.type
_entity.pdbx_description
1 polymer ?
#
loop_
_entity_poly.entity_id
_entity_poly.type
_entity_poly.pdbx_seq_one_letter_code
_entity_poly.pdbx_strand_id
1 'polypeptide(L)'
;MTMIINYLSPERRGEIAFDKGTTMIISTHIAWVVIISLHVLVIVVIWLRIPGLSTLLHHSTSTTAAVHSRPHTVAFDTEEQPDDQYDDPSQYRILMMHYHKTGFVLSRQLRRLAEKNLLRFDTLNATNDIHNSTIFRIPEKNWGSIQRPRQFNFSTKCQDIYHLEGGLIHVQESPDLFCNVDALVDILLNEDDIRTSRETRIIHFVRNPYSMALSNYFYHSQDPTPEPWVTNHNPCELEYVDSKLTLKHLLFPTLSDSGIMKKRDFDRLAKTCRSLFRKSPQLKTQSYEGHLHHLDPVDGLRLSTSQMMIRGGGEILIPGGDLLRMANNIIKLRELQRYLDEHGNERHRFTVVTVSMDDFISDPEAFTAMYLNFLLGNNSHLICPGMNCQPKIKMIAKSFGRSYARMKEEGSSHVTTGTHTDKDMMKNVLKRDPAFGPTMDGIERLVCEELRRSIESVRTE
;
A
#
# COMPACT_ATOMS: atom_id res chain seq x y z
N MET A 1 26.58 8.39 36.74
CA MET A 1 25.38 8.15 35.92
C MET A 1 25.71 8.67 34.52
N THR A 2 26.32 7.90 33.60
CA THR A 2 26.25 6.43 33.38
C THR A 2 24.86 6.05 32.85
N MET A 3 24.68 5.40 31.68
CA MET A 3 25.64 4.59 30.90
C MET A 3 25.45 4.71 29.37
N ILE A 4 26.55 4.51 28.62
CA ILE A 4 26.57 4.17 27.18
C ILE A 4 27.05 2.71 27.08
N ILE A 5 26.36 1.86 26.31
CA ILE A 5 26.66 0.45 25.99
C ILE A 5 25.56 -0.03 25.01
N ASN A 6 25.77 -0.84 23.96
CA ASN A 6 26.99 -1.33 23.29
C ASN A 6 26.64 -1.68 21.83
N TYR A 7 27.66 -1.78 20.96
CA TYR A 7 27.58 -2.55 19.70
C TYR A 7 28.95 -3.19 19.42
N LEU A 8 29.15 -4.44 19.82
CA LEU A 8 30.29 -5.28 19.45
C LEU A 8 29.88 -6.76 19.36
N SER A 9 30.56 -7.49 18.46
CA SER A 9 30.32 -8.90 18.13
C SER A 9 30.99 -9.87 19.12
N PRO A 10 30.41 -11.06 19.36
CA PRO A 10 31.12 -12.20 19.94
C PRO A 10 31.31 -13.35 18.93
N GLU A 11 32.56 -13.74 18.66
CA GLU A 11 32.89 -14.97 17.92
C GLU A 11 33.69 -15.93 18.82
N ARG A 12 33.15 -17.14 19.08
CA ARG A 12 33.75 -18.27 19.84
C ARG A 12 34.08 -17.96 21.33
N ARG A 13 33.93 -18.86 22.31
CA ARG A 13 34.04 -20.34 22.40
C ARG A 13 33.24 -20.86 23.59
N GLY A 14 33.12 -22.18 23.71
CA GLY A 14 33.20 -22.88 25.00
C GLY A 14 31.92 -23.55 25.49
N GLU A 15 32.08 -24.76 26.01
CA GLU A 15 31.02 -25.55 26.63
C GLU A 15 30.87 -25.18 28.12
N ILE A 16 29.65 -25.33 28.65
CA ILE A 16 29.32 -26.03 29.92
C ILE A 16 27.79 -26.03 30.05
N ALA A 17 27.21 -27.14 30.48
CA ALA A 17 25.77 -27.27 30.73
C ALA A 17 25.45 -27.09 32.22
N PHE A 18 24.27 -26.53 32.54
CA PHE A 18 23.36 -27.16 33.51
C PHE A 18 21.93 -26.60 33.42
N ASP A 19 20.97 -27.38 33.93
CA ASP A 19 19.52 -27.12 33.94
C ASP A 19 19.07 -26.26 35.15
N LYS A 20 18.07 -25.38 34.91
CA LYS A 20 16.94 -25.09 35.81
C LYS A 20 15.93 -24.10 35.21
N GLY A 21 14.66 -24.52 35.11
CA GLY A 21 13.57 -23.71 34.56
C GLY A 21 12.53 -23.15 35.56
N THR A 22 11.57 -22.42 34.97
CA THR A 22 10.17 -22.28 35.44
C THR A 22 9.84 -21.36 36.63
N THR A 23 10.67 -21.21 37.67
CA THR A 23 10.23 -20.52 38.92
C THR A 23 10.05 -19.00 38.81
N MET A 24 10.68 -18.31 37.84
CA MET A 24 10.82 -16.83 37.89
C MET A 24 9.63 -16.04 37.29
N ILE A 25 8.80 -16.64 36.44
CA ILE A 25 7.80 -15.92 35.63
C ILE A 25 6.56 -15.50 36.45
N ILE A 26 6.22 -16.22 37.52
CA ILE A 26 5.01 -15.95 38.32
C ILE A 26 5.15 -14.65 39.12
N SER A 27 6.36 -14.30 39.57
CA SER A 27 6.63 -13.14 40.42
C SER A 27 6.33 -11.80 39.72
N THR A 28 6.71 -11.65 38.45
CA THR A 28 6.57 -10.39 37.70
C THR A 28 5.11 -10.06 37.38
N HIS A 29 4.27 -11.05 37.09
CA HIS A 29 2.85 -10.82 36.79
C HIS A 29 2.06 -10.29 38.01
N ILE A 30 2.36 -10.77 39.22
CA ILE A 30 1.69 -10.30 40.45
C ILE A 30 2.00 -8.82 40.68
N ALA A 31 3.24 -8.37 40.47
CA ALA A 31 3.63 -6.97 40.60
C ALA A 31 2.84 -6.04 39.66
N TRP A 32 2.65 -6.43 38.40
CA TRP A 32 1.88 -5.64 37.42
C TRP A 32 0.40 -5.50 37.80
N VAL A 33 -0.25 -6.56 38.29
CA VAL A 33 -1.66 -6.50 38.73
C VAL A 33 -1.85 -5.54 39.91
N VAL A 34 -0.92 -5.53 40.88
CA VAL A 34 -0.95 -4.60 42.01
C VAL A 34 -0.75 -3.14 41.55
N ILE A 35 0.19 -2.89 40.63
CA ILE A 35 0.43 -1.55 40.08
C ILE A 35 -0.79 -1.00 39.35
N ILE A 36 -1.44 -1.81 38.50
CA ILE A 36 -2.65 -1.40 37.75
C ILE A 36 -3.81 -1.10 38.73
N SER A 37 -4.00 -1.94 39.74
CA SER A 37 -5.06 -1.76 40.76
C SER A 37 -4.91 -0.44 41.53
N LEU A 38 -3.68 -0.04 41.86
CA LEU A 38 -3.39 1.24 42.51
C LEU A 38 -3.71 2.44 41.61
N HIS A 39 -3.43 2.37 40.31
CA HIS A 39 -3.73 3.47 39.38
C HIS A 39 -5.24 3.70 39.20
N VAL A 40 -6.02 2.61 39.10
CA VAL A 40 -7.50 2.70 39.03
C VAL A 40 -8.06 3.35 40.29
N LEU A 41 -7.57 2.99 41.47
CA LEU A 41 -8.01 3.56 42.74
C LEU A 41 -7.74 5.07 42.82
N VAL A 42 -6.57 5.53 42.36
CA VAL A 42 -6.20 6.96 42.33
C VAL A 42 -7.12 7.74 41.38
N ILE A 43 -7.44 7.20 40.19
CA ILE A 43 -8.34 7.84 39.23
C ILE A 43 -9.74 8.03 39.83
N VAL A 44 -10.28 7.01 40.51
CA VAL A 44 -11.60 7.10 41.17
C VAL A 44 -11.61 8.14 42.30
N VAL A 45 -10.55 8.22 43.11
CA VAL A 45 -10.44 9.23 44.19
C VAL A 45 -10.31 10.65 43.66
N ILE A 46 -9.69 10.84 42.48
CA ILE A 46 -9.65 12.14 41.80
C ILE A 46 -11.04 12.52 41.27
N TRP A 47 -11.75 11.59 40.63
CA TRP A 47 -13.10 11.82 40.09
C TRP A 47 -14.11 12.20 41.18
N LEU A 48 -14.06 11.54 42.33
CA LEU A 48 -14.94 11.81 43.49
C LEU A 48 -14.60 13.13 44.24
N ARG A 49 -13.63 13.93 43.77
CA ARG A 49 -13.24 15.21 44.37
C ARG A 49 -13.56 16.45 43.53
N ILE A 50 -14.32 16.33 42.44
CA ILE A 50 -14.75 17.45 41.60
C ILE A 50 -16.21 17.82 41.94
N PRO A 51 -16.49 18.95 42.64
CA PRO A 51 -17.84 19.42 42.88
C PRO A 51 -18.30 20.37 41.77
N GLY A 52 -19.57 20.25 41.34
CA GLY A 52 -20.24 21.32 40.58
C GLY A 52 -20.69 21.03 39.14
N LEU A 53 -21.13 19.81 38.82
CA LEU A 53 -21.75 19.51 37.51
C LEU A 53 -23.16 18.89 37.65
N SER A 54 -24.11 19.64 38.22
CA SER A 54 -25.50 19.18 38.44
C SER A 54 -26.56 20.30 38.48
N THR A 55 -26.51 21.27 37.56
CA THR A 55 -27.62 22.22 37.32
C THR A 55 -27.63 22.73 35.88
N LEU A 56 -28.65 22.35 35.10
CA LEU A 56 -29.52 23.23 34.28
C LEU A 56 -30.26 22.44 33.19
N LEU A 57 -31.50 22.05 33.51
CA LEU A 57 -32.53 21.60 32.59
C LEU A 57 -33.76 22.49 32.79
N HIS A 58 -34.50 22.80 31.71
CA HIS A 58 -35.61 23.76 31.65
C HIS A 58 -35.17 25.24 31.86
N HIS A 59 -35.75 26.25 31.20
CA HIS A 59 -37.18 26.51 31.04
C HIS A 59 -37.58 27.14 29.67
N SER A 60 -38.88 27.43 29.51
CA SER A 60 -39.59 27.50 28.22
C SER A 60 -39.96 28.90 27.69
N THR A 61 -40.51 28.91 26.46
CA THR A 61 -41.58 29.80 25.89
C THR A 61 -41.32 31.26 25.48
N SER A 62 -41.86 31.60 24.29
CA SER A 62 -42.52 32.84 23.81
C SER A 62 -42.07 34.25 24.25
N THR A 63 -42.11 35.30 23.42
CA THR A 63 -42.73 35.48 22.07
C THR A 63 -41.76 36.29 21.16
N THR A 64 -42.03 37.01 20.06
CA THR A 64 -43.25 37.62 19.45
C THR A 64 -43.02 37.79 17.93
N ALA A 65 -44.07 38.03 17.13
CA ALA A 65 -43.95 38.29 15.69
C ALA A 65 -43.74 39.77 15.33
N ALA A 66 -43.01 40.04 14.25
CA ALA A 66 -42.96 41.34 13.58
C ALA A 66 -42.87 41.16 12.06
N VAL A 67 -43.84 41.69 11.31
CA VAL A 67 -43.90 41.59 9.84
C VAL A 67 -43.18 42.78 9.23
N HIS A 68 -42.22 42.53 8.34
CA HIS A 68 -41.66 43.56 7.45
C HIS A 68 -41.41 43.00 6.04
N SER A 69 -42.31 43.36 5.13
CA SER A 69 -42.18 43.14 3.69
C SER A 69 -41.06 43.99 3.11
N ARG A 70 -40.24 43.41 2.24
CA ARG A 70 -39.36 44.14 1.30
C ARG A 70 -39.62 43.66 -0.14
N PRO A 71 -39.38 44.53 -1.15
CA PRO A 71 -39.96 44.37 -2.47
C PRO A 71 -39.23 43.33 -3.33
N HIS A 72 -39.92 42.85 -4.36
CA HIS A 72 -39.33 42.07 -5.44
C HIS A 72 -38.29 42.91 -6.20
N THR A 73 -37.01 42.53 -6.10
CA THR A 73 -36.05 42.78 -7.17
C THR A 73 -36.22 41.71 -8.23
N VAL A 74 -36.38 42.13 -9.49
CA VAL A 74 -36.40 41.22 -10.64
C VAL A 74 -35.05 40.52 -10.74
N ALA A 75 -35.05 39.19 -10.73
CA ALA A 75 -33.87 38.43 -11.08
C ALA A 75 -33.57 38.66 -12.57
N PHE A 76 -32.37 39.12 -12.88
CA PHE A 76 -31.79 38.87 -14.20
C PHE A 76 -31.36 37.42 -14.21
N ASP A 77 -31.82 36.65 -15.19
CA ASP A 77 -31.25 35.35 -15.51
C ASP A 77 -29.84 35.57 -16.08
N THR A 78 -28.85 35.65 -15.19
CA THR A 78 -27.47 35.38 -15.58
C THR A 78 -27.38 33.91 -15.90
N GLU A 79 -27.19 33.57 -17.18
CA GLU A 79 -26.77 32.24 -17.60
C GLU A 79 -25.56 31.83 -16.74
N GLU A 80 -25.69 30.72 -16.01
CA GLU A 80 -24.53 30.10 -15.35
C GLU A 80 -23.60 29.62 -16.46
N GLN A 81 -22.60 30.44 -16.80
CA GLN A 81 -21.43 29.95 -17.52
C GLN A 81 -20.87 28.78 -16.71
N PRO A 82 -20.47 27.66 -17.35
CA PRO A 82 -19.76 26.61 -16.65
C PRO A 82 -18.51 27.24 -16.03
N ASP A 83 -18.45 27.24 -14.70
CA ASP A 83 -17.35 27.84 -13.97
C ASP A 83 -16.10 26.98 -14.23
N ASP A 84 -15.18 27.48 -15.06
CA ASP A 84 -13.85 26.89 -15.36
C ASP A 84 -12.93 26.97 -14.11
N GLN A 85 -13.48 26.50 -12.99
CA GLN A 85 -12.95 26.63 -11.65
C GLN A 85 -11.92 25.54 -11.41
N TYR A 86 -10.71 25.78 -11.91
CA TYR A 86 -9.51 24.96 -11.72
C TYR A 86 -9.50 24.28 -10.35
N ASP A 87 -9.61 22.94 -10.33
CA ASP A 87 -9.64 22.15 -9.10
C ASP A 87 -8.40 22.44 -8.26
N ASP A 88 -8.55 22.74 -6.97
CA ASP A 88 -7.38 22.88 -6.10
C ASP A 88 -6.81 21.48 -5.80
N PRO A 89 -5.54 21.14 -6.11
CA PRO A 89 -5.01 19.80 -5.85
C PRO A 89 -4.97 19.41 -4.37
N SER A 90 -5.21 20.36 -3.45
CA SER A 90 -5.48 20.07 -2.03
C SER A 90 -6.75 19.22 -1.84
N GLN A 91 -7.64 19.17 -2.83
CA GLN A 91 -8.85 18.35 -2.87
C GLN A 91 -8.63 16.97 -3.51
N TYR A 92 -7.46 16.71 -4.12
CA TYR A 92 -7.15 15.43 -4.75
C TYR A 92 -6.68 14.40 -3.73
N ARG A 93 -7.36 13.25 -3.70
CA ARG A 93 -6.97 12.08 -2.89
C ARG A 93 -6.08 11.17 -3.73
N ILE A 94 -4.81 11.03 -3.37
CA ILE A 94 -3.85 10.24 -4.18
C ILE A 94 -3.43 8.98 -3.44
N LEU A 95 -3.59 7.82 -4.08
CA LEU A 95 -3.17 6.52 -3.54
C LEU A 95 -2.25 5.77 -4.51
N MET A 96 -1.07 5.37 -4.01
CA MET A 96 -0.09 4.56 -4.73
C MET A 96 -0.17 3.11 -4.24
N MET A 97 -0.84 2.25 -5.01
CA MET A 97 -0.97 0.81 -4.73
C MET A 97 0.15 0.04 -5.41
N HIS A 98 0.96 -0.71 -4.65
CA HIS A 98 2.08 -1.47 -5.19
C HIS A 98 2.23 -2.85 -4.56
N TYR A 99 3.02 -3.72 -5.17
CA TYR A 99 3.30 -5.07 -4.68
C TYR A 99 4.81 -5.35 -4.74
N HIS A 100 5.33 -6.17 -3.81
CA HIS A 100 6.74 -6.56 -3.73
C HIS A 100 7.74 -5.40 -3.50
N LYS A 101 8.94 -5.74 -3.00
CA LYS A 101 10.00 -4.80 -2.57
C LYS A 101 10.31 -3.68 -3.57
N THR A 102 10.33 -4.00 -4.86
CA THR A 102 10.62 -3.04 -5.93
C THR A 102 9.60 -1.89 -5.98
N GLY A 103 8.32 -2.19 -5.77
CA GLY A 103 7.25 -1.18 -5.69
C GLY A 103 7.35 -0.33 -4.43
N PHE A 104 7.77 -0.92 -3.30
CA PHE A 104 7.99 -0.20 -2.04
C PHE A 104 9.13 0.82 -2.14
N VAL A 105 10.23 0.47 -2.82
CA VAL A 105 11.34 1.41 -3.07
C VAL A 105 10.88 2.53 -4.01
N LEU A 106 10.25 2.17 -5.13
CA LEU A 106 9.84 3.13 -6.16
C LEU A 106 8.79 4.14 -5.64
N SER A 107 7.71 3.66 -5.05
CA SER A 107 6.61 4.52 -4.57
C SER A 107 7.10 5.55 -3.54
N ARG A 108 7.97 5.14 -2.61
CA ARG A 108 8.59 6.04 -1.63
C ARG A 108 9.54 7.07 -2.27
N GLN A 109 10.23 6.71 -3.35
CA GLN A 109 11.09 7.63 -4.09
C GLN A 109 10.29 8.64 -4.92
N LEU A 110 9.28 8.18 -5.67
CA LEU A 110 8.38 9.02 -6.47
C LEU A 110 7.54 9.98 -5.61
N ARG A 111 7.08 9.52 -4.44
CA ARG A 111 6.36 10.40 -3.50
C ARG A 111 7.23 11.56 -3.01
N ARG A 112 8.47 11.26 -2.60
CA ARG A 112 9.48 12.28 -2.21
C ARG A 112 9.87 13.19 -3.38
N LEU A 113 9.87 12.67 -4.61
CA LEU A 113 10.10 13.47 -5.81
C LEU A 113 8.97 14.47 -6.04
N ALA A 114 7.71 14.05 -5.90
CA ALA A 114 6.54 14.92 -6.03
C ALA A 114 6.56 16.04 -4.98
N GLU A 115 6.62 15.70 -3.69
CA GLU A 115 6.68 16.65 -2.57
C GLU A 115 7.80 17.70 -2.74
N LYS A 116 9.01 17.25 -3.14
CA LYS A 116 10.17 18.15 -3.28
C LYS A 116 10.10 19.10 -4.49
N ASN A 117 9.41 18.73 -5.57
CA ASN A 117 9.50 19.46 -6.85
C ASN A 117 8.18 20.10 -7.30
N LEU A 118 7.04 19.68 -6.75
CA LEU A 118 5.71 20.23 -7.03
C LEU A 118 5.36 21.29 -5.98
N LEU A 119 6.14 22.37 -5.99
CA LEU A 119 5.87 23.60 -5.23
C LEU A 119 4.82 24.43 -6.00
N ARG A 120 3.83 24.95 -5.27
CA ARG A 120 2.82 25.87 -5.79
C ARG A 120 3.50 27.20 -6.10
N PHE A 121 3.27 27.73 -7.31
CA PHE A 121 3.68 29.09 -7.63
C PHE A 121 2.63 30.05 -7.07
N ASP A 122 2.69 30.32 -5.77
CA ASP A 122 1.78 31.26 -5.13
C ASP A 122 1.94 32.66 -5.75
N THR A 123 0.82 33.27 -6.14
CA THR A 123 0.81 34.54 -6.87
C THR A 123 1.37 35.67 -6.01
N LEU A 124 2.27 36.45 -6.62
CA LEU A 124 3.09 37.53 -6.02
C LEU A 124 2.27 38.66 -5.33
N ASN A 125 1.68 38.38 -4.18
CA ASN A 125 0.94 39.35 -3.37
C ASN A 125 1.86 40.14 -2.43
N ALA A 126 2.57 41.11 -3.01
CA ALA A 126 3.06 42.36 -2.38
C ALA A 126 3.97 42.29 -1.11
N THR A 127 4.25 41.13 -0.54
CA THR A 127 5.14 40.92 0.62
C THR A 127 6.17 39.85 0.31
N ASN A 128 7.42 40.05 0.75
CA ASN A 128 8.58 39.22 0.33
C ASN A 128 8.70 37.84 1.01
N ASP A 129 7.67 37.38 1.73
CA ASP A 129 7.64 36.03 2.29
C ASP A 129 7.24 35.00 1.23
N ILE A 130 8.25 34.35 0.64
CA ILE A 130 8.07 33.21 -0.27
C ILE A 130 7.70 31.98 0.57
N HIS A 131 6.44 31.90 0.98
CA HIS A 131 5.82 30.68 1.46
C HIS A 131 5.69 29.69 0.30
N ASN A 132 6.75 28.92 0.03
CA ASN A 132 6.72 27.79 -0.91
C ASN A 132 5.79 26.69 -0.38
N SER A 133 4.48 26.84 -0.58
CA SER A 133 3.52 25.80 -0.25
C SER A 133 3.70 24.61 -1.20
N THR A 134 3.76 23.39 -0.67
CA THR A 134 3.84 22.19 -1.53
C THR A 134 2.44 21.85 -2.01
N ILE A 135 2.28 21.55 -3.31
CA ILE A 135 0.98 21.15 -3.87
C ILE A 135 0.51 19.84 -3.24
N PHE A 136 1.45 18.95 -2.94
CA PHE A 136 1.22 17.70 -2.23
C PHE A 136 2.12 17.58 -1.02
N ARG A 137 1.62 16.95 0.04
CA ARG A 137 2.35 16.71 1.30
C ARG A 137 2.44 15.21 1.61
N ILE A 138 3.46 14.80 2.36
CA ILE A 138 3.52 13.50 3.02
C ILE A 138 2.97 13.63 4.46
N PRO A 139 2.05 12.76 4.93
CA PRO A 139 1.58 12.82 6.32
C PRO A 139 2.71 12.57 7.33
N GLU A 140 2.75 13.41 8.36
CA GLU A 140 3.95 13.71 9.18
C GLU A 140 4.45 12.59 10.11
N LYS A 141 3.63 11.56 10.38
CA LYS A 141 4.01 10.49 11.32
C LYS A 141 5.22 9.73 10.80
N ASN A 142 6.08 9.20 11.70
CA ASN A 142 7.21 8.33 11.34
C ASN A 142 6.82 7.08 10.50
N TRP A 143 5.54 6.73 10.47
CA TRP A 143 4.93 5.66 9.68
C TRP A 143 3.87 6.17 8.66
N GLY A 144 3.91 7.46 8.32
CA GLY A 144 2.88 8.18 7.55
C GLY A 144 2.61 7.61 6.15
N SER A 145 1.49 6.87 6.06
CA SER A 145 0.93 6.27 4.83
C SER A 145 1.96 5.58 3.92
N ILE A 146 2.81 4.71 4.48
CA ILE A 146 3.77 3.91 3.68
C ILE A 146 3.30 2.46 3.53
N GLN A 147 2.88 1.87 4.65
CA GLN A 147 2.18 0.59 4.76
C GLN A 147 1.29 0.72 6.01
N ARG A 148 -0.03 0.74 5.84
CA ARG A 148 -0.93 0.32 6.92
C ARG A 148 -0.87 -1.22 7.00
N PRO A 149 -0.97 -1.84 8.19
CA PRO A 149 -0.91 -3.30 8.32
C PRO A 149 -1.91 -4.00 7.40
N ARG A 150 -1.62 -5.25 7.00
CA ARG A 150 -2.52 -6.09 6.19
C ARG A 150 -3.65 -6.62 7.08
N GLN A 151 -4.55 -5.71 7.43
CA GLN A 151 -5.74 -5.88 8.26
C GLN A 151 -6.98 -5.49 7.46
N PHE A 152 -8.10 -6.15 7.75
CA PHE A 152 -9.39 -5.94 7.11
C PHE A 152 -10.52 -6.23 8.08
N ASN A 153 -11.66 -5.58 7.86
CA ASN A 153 -12.84 -5.69 8.70
C ASN A 153 -13.43 -7.09 8.57
N PHE A 154 -13.60 -7.81 9.69
CA PHE A 154 -14.14 -9.17 9.63
C PHE A 154 -15.61 -9.25 9.16
N SER A 155 -16.36 -8.15 9.13
CA SER A 155 -17.66 -8.05 8.49
C SER A 155 -17.53 -7.67 7.01
N THR A 156 -17.13 -6.43 6.69
CA THR A 156 -17.18 -5.88 5.32
C THR A 156 -16.14 -6.48 4.37
N LYS A 157 -15.03 -7.00 4.90
CA LYS A 157 -13.83 -7.48 4.17
C LYS A 157 -13.01 -6.40 3.45
N CYS A 158 -13.34 -5.11 3.64
CA CYS A 158 -12.45 -4.01 3.26
C CYS A 158 -11.38 -3.76 4.32
N GLN A 159 -10.31 -3.01 4.00
CA GLN A 159 -9.43 -2.48 5.03
C GLN A 159 -10.16 -1.41 5.86
N ASP A 160 -10.20 -1.55 7.19
CA ASP A 160 -10.85 -0.60 8.13
C ASP A 160 -10.29 0.83 8.09
N ILE A 161 -9.15 1.02 7.42
CA ILE A 161 -8.29 2.19 7.59
C ILE A 161 -7.85 2.75 6.24
N TYR A 162 -8.80 3.10 5.37
CA TYR A 162 -8.58 4.12 4.35
C TYR A 162 -9.32 5.39 4.76
N HIS A 163 -8.53 6.40 5.13
CA HIS A 163 -8.95 7.79 5.10
C HIS A 163 -7.93 8.46 4.20
N LEU A 164 -8.32 8.65 2.94
CA LEU A 164 -7.52 9.36 1.95
C LEU A 164 -7.81 10.85 2.13
N GLU A 165 -6.98 11.52 2.91
CA GLU A 165 -6.99 12.98 3.05
C GLU A 165 -6.55 13.65 1.73
N GLY A 166 -7.22 14.73 1.34
CA GLY A 166 -6.89 15.52 0.15
C GLY A 166 -5.51 16.19 0.23
N GLY A 167 -4.85 16.33 -0.93
CA GLY A 167 -3.51 16.91 -1.04
C GLY A 167 -2.39 16.05 -0.44
N LEU A 168 -2.70 14.83 0.01
CA LEU A 168 -1.73 13.86 0.51
C LEU A 168 -1.52 12.72 -0.49
N ILE A 169 -0.25 12.32 -0.65
CA ILE A 169 0.11 11.13 -1.45
C ILE A 169 0.23 9.93 -0.50
N HIS A 170 -0.81 9.12 -0.44
CA HIS A 170 -0.83 7.87 0.33
C HIS A 170 -0.15 6.75 -0.45
N VAL A 171 0.52 5.83 0.27
CA VAL A 171 1.12 4.63 -0.31
C VAL A 171 0.62 3.42 0.47
N GLN A 172 0.26 2.35 -0.25
CA GLN A 172 -0.08 1.07 0.36
C GLN A 172 0.55 -0.09 -0.42
N GLU A 173 1.23 -0.96 0.32
CA GLU A 173 1.71 -2.24 -0.21
C GLU A 173 0.59 -3.28 -0.14
N SER A 174 0.40 -4.02 -1.23
CA SER A 174 -0.40 -5.24 -1.36
C SER A 174 -1.70 -5.25 -0.55
N PRO A 175 -2.62 -4.29 -0.81
CA PRO A 175 -3.81 -4.09 0.01
C PRO A 175 -4.83 -5.22 -0.06
N ASP A 176 -5.57 -5.36 1.03
CA ASP A 176 -6.61 -6.38 1.24
C ASP A 176 -7.99 -5.85 0.79
N LEU A 177 -8.19 -5.70 -0.53
CA LEU A 177 -9.46 -5.26 -1.12
C LEU A 177 -10.41 -6.45 -1.37
N PHE A 178 -10.92 -7.09 -0.32
CA PHE A 178 -11.69 -8.34 -0.46
C PHE A 178 -13.23 -8.15 -0.49
N CYS A 179 -13.69 -6.90 -0.49
CA CYS A 179 -15.10 -6.52 -0.32
C CYS A 179 -15.91 -6.38 -1.62
N ASN A 180 -17.20 -6.08 -1.47
CA ASN A 180 -18.11 -5.63 -2.52
C ASN A 180 -17.79 -4.20 -2.98
N VAL A 181 -18.40 -3.76 -4.09
CA VAL A 181 -18.13 -2.45 -4.68
C VAL A 181 -18.64 -1.30 -3.82
N ASP A 182 -19.76 -1.48 -3.13
CA ASP A 182 -20.37 -0.47 -2.26
C ASP A 182 -19.40 -0.06 -1.14
N ALA A 183 -18.82 -1.04 -0.45
CA ALA A 183 -17.82 -0.78 0.58
C ALA A 183 -16.46 -0.33 0.03
N LEU A 184 -16.18 -0.50 -1.28
CA LEU A 184 -15.03 0.14 -1.94
C LEU A 184 -15.29 1.63 -2.23
N VAL A 185 -16.54 2.02 -2.53
CA VAL A 185 -16.97 3.42 -2.59
C VAL A 185 -16.81 4.08 -1.22
N ASP A 186 -17.29 3.44 -0.15
CA ASP A 186 -17.18 3.96 1.23
C ASP A 186 -15.72 4.30 1.59
N ILE A 187 -14.78 3.36 1.41
CA ILE A 187 -13.40 3.52 1.90
C ILE A 187 -12.50 4.38 0.98
N LEU A 188 -12.82 4.50 -0.31
CA LEU A 188 -12.01 5.27 -1.27
C LEU A 188 -12.60 6.66 -1.55
N LEU A 189 -13.94 6.79 -1.59
CA LEU A 189 -14.63 8.03 -1.92
C LEU A 189 -15.28 8.72 -0.71
N ASN A 190 -15.62 7.99 0.37
CA ASN A 190 -16.11 8.51 1.66
C ASN A 190 -17.12 9.68 1.56
N GLU A 191 -18.42 9.38 1.48
CA GLU A 191 -19.49 10.34 1.13
C GLU A 191 -19.49 11.64 1.93
N ASP A 192 -19.22 11.59 3.25
CA ASP A 192 -19.16 12.78 4.13
C ASP A 192 -18.14 13.82 3.63
N ASP A 193 -17.05 13.37 3.00
CA ASP A 193 -15.92 14.17 2.55
C ASP A 193 -15.85 14.33 1.02
N ILE A 194 -16.78 13.75 0.25
CA ILE A 194 -17.03 14.13 -1.16
C ILE A 194 -17.37 15.63 -1.27
N ARG A 195 -17.85 16.24 -0.19
CA ARG A 195 -18.10 17.69 -0.10
C ARG A 195 -16.82 18.54 -0.09
N THR A 196 -15.64 17.96 0.13
CA THR A 196 -14.34 18.67 0.09
C THR A 196 -13.42 18.14 -1.00
N SER A 197 -13.49 16.84 -1.31
CA SER A 197 -12.67 16.20 -2.34
C SER A 197 -13.43 16.03 -3.66
N ARG A 198 -12.86 16.55 -4.76
CA ARG A 198 -13.41 16.44 -6.12
C ARG A 198 -12.88 15.26 -6.94
N GLU A 199 -11.72 14.71 -6.59
CA GLU A 199 -11.14 13.58 -7.34
C GLU A 199 -10.32 12.64 -6.46
N THR A 200 -10.48 11.34 -6.73
CA THR A 200 -9.62 10.27 -6.21
C THR A 200 -8.78 9.66 -7.33
N ARG A 201 -7.45 9.77 -7.21
CA ARG A 201 -6.45 9.29 -8.18
C ARG A 201 -5.67 8.10 -7.63
N ILE A 202 -5.73 6.96 -8.33
CA ILE A 202 -5.00 5.73 -7.97
C ILE A 202 -3.92 5.43 -9.00
N ILE A 203 -2.67 5.29 -8.53
CA ILE A 203 -1.55 4.79 -9.33
C ILE A 203 -1.29 3.36 -8.92
N HIS A 204 -1.56 2.42 -9.83
CA HIS A 204 -1.55 1.00 -9.55
C HIS A 204 -0.32 0.33 -10.20
N PHE A 205 0.72 0.13 -9.40
CA PHE A 205 1.99 -0.46 -9.82
C PHE A 205 1.87 -1.99 -9.86
N VAL A 206 1.68 -2.54 -11.06
CA VAL A 206 1.59 -4.00 -11.32
C VAL A 206 2.89 -4.54 -11.93
N ARG A 207 3.04 -5.86 -12.00
CA ARG A 207 4.20 -6.50 -12.63
C ARG A 207 3.83 -7.80 -13.31
N ASN A 208 4.61 -8.21 -14.32
CA ASN A 208 4.50 -9.57 -14.86
C ASN A 208 4.72 -10.60 -13.72
N PRO A 209 3.80 -11.56 -13.49
CA PRO A 209 3.84 -12.41 -12.31
C PRO A 209 5.08 -13.32 -12.28
N TYR A 210 5.60 -13.73 -13.44
CA TYR A 210 6.84 -14.50 -13.51
C TYR A 210 8.07 -13.64 -13.24
N SER A 211 8.15 -12.42 -13.80
CA SER A 211 9.21 -11.46 -13.43
C SER A 211 9.23 -11.18 -11.93
N MET A 212 8.04 -11.06 -11.32
CA MET A 212 7.84 -10.80 -9.90
C MET A 212 8.28 -11.99 -9.03
N ALA A 213 7.87 -13.22 -9.37
CA ALA A 213 8.27 -14.44 -8.64
C ALA A 213 9.78 -14.68 -8.67
N LEU A 214 10.41 -14.55 -9.85
CA LEU A 214 11.86 -14.66 -10.02
C LEU A 214 12.59 -13.57 -9.23
N SER A 215 12.07 -12.34 -9.25
CA SER A 215 12.65 -11.20 -8.52
C SER A 215 12.56 -11.33 -7.01
N ASN A 216 11.59 -12.07 -6.47
CA ASN A 216 11.46 -12.36 -5.04
C ASN A 216 12.46 -13.47 -4.64
N TYR A 217 12.50 -14.57 -5.41
CA TYR A 217 13.46 -15.65 -5.20
C TYR A 217 14.91 -15.16 -5.23
N PHE A 218 15.35 -14.53 -6.34
CA PHE A 218 16.72 -14.03 -6.50
C PHE A 218 17.10 -12.88 -5.56
N TYR A 219 16.13 -12.28 -4.85
CA TYR A 219 16.40 -11.26 -3.83
C TYR A 219 16.58 -11.89 -2.45
N HIS A 220 15.68 -12.80 -2.05
CA HIS A 220 15.73 -13.42 -0.73
C HIS A 220 16.71 -14.60 -0.62
N SER A 221 17.17 -15.17 -1.75
CA SER A 221 18.19 -16.22 -1.80
C SER A 221 19.64 -15.70 -1.84
N GLN A 222 19.88 -14.39 -1.69
CA GLN A 222 21.22 -13.80 -1.60
C GLN A 222 21.81 -14.09 -0.21
N ASP A 223 23.14 -14.27 -0.13
CA ASP A 223 23.87 -14.46 1.13
C ASP A 223 24.76 -13.23 1.39
N PRO A 224 24.57 -12.47 2.50
CA PRO A 224 23.48 -12.60 3.46
C PRO A 224 22.13 -12.14 2.88
N THR A 225 21.01 -12.65 3.42
CA THR A 225 19.67 -12.28 2.91
C THR A 225 19.38 -10.79 3.17
N PRO A 226 18.87 -10.01 2.19
CA PRO A 226 18.76 -8.55 2.33
C PRO A 226 17.69 -8.08 3.32
N GLU A 227 16.83 -8.97 3.82
CA GLU A 227 15.69 -8.62 4.68
C GLU A 227 15.56 -9.55 5.91
N PRO A 228 15.71 -9.05 7.15
CA PRO A 228 15.66 -9.86 8.37
C PRO A 228 14.36 -10.64 8.65
N TRP A 229 13.29 -10.42 7.87
CA TRP A 229 12.08 -11.23 8.00
C TRP A 229 12.27 -12.63 7.39
N VAL A 230 13.14 -12.80 6.40
CA VAL A 230 13.37 -14.09 5.70
C VAL A 230 13.97 -15.14 6.67
N THR A 231 14.66 -14.70 7.72
CA THR A 231 15.27 -15.56 8.74
C THR A 231 14.26 -16.11 9.77
N ASN A 232 13.13 -15.42 10.00
CA ASN A 232 12.25 -15.66 11.15
C ASN A 232 10.88 -16.32 10.83
N HIS A 233 10.40 -16.26 9.58
CA HIS A 233 9.00 -16.57 9.28
C HIS A 233 8.75 -17.94 8.61
N ASN A 234 7.58 -18.53 8.91
CA ASN A 234 7.01 -19.66 8.15
C ASN A 234 6.51 -19.16 6.78
N PRO A 235 7.09 -19.58 5.63
CA PRO A 235 6.66 -19.14 4.30
C PRO A 235 5.32 -19.75 3.88
N CYS A 236 4.90 -20.84 4.53
CA CYS A 236 3.69 -21.60 4.24
C CYS A 236 2.54 -21.30 5.23
N GLU A 237 2.59 -20.14 5.87
CA GLU A 237 1.55 -19.71 6.81
C GLU A 237 0.31 -19.22 6.06
N LEU A 238 -0.85 -19.84 6.29
CA LEU A 238 -2.05 -19.64 5.47
C LEU A 238 -3.10 -18.75 6.14
N GLU A 239 -3.16 -18.81 7.46
CA GLU A 239 -4.15 -18.12 8.27
C GLU A 239 -3.69 -16.69 8.58
N TYR A 240 -4.65 -15.77 8.70
CA TYR A 240 -4.40 -14.43 9.21
C TYR A 240 -4.23 -14.49 10.73
N VAL A 241 -3.32 -13.70 11.31
CA VAL A 241 -3.21 -13.58 12.77
C VAL A 241 -4.57 -13.21 13.39
N ASP A 242 -4.86 -13.84 14.53
CA ASP A 242 -6.13 -13.79 15.26
C ASP A 242 -7.37 -14.26 14.46
N SER A 243 -7.18 -15.01 13.36
CA SER A 243 -8.28 -15.50 12.52
C SER A 243 -8.05 -16.90 11.94
N LYS A 244 -9.14 -17.61 11.64
CA LYS A 244 -9.11 -18.83 10.79
C LYS A 244 -9.37 -18.53 9.31
N LEU A 245 -9.46 -17.25 8.95
CA LEU A 245 -9.55 -16.82 7.56
C LEU A 245 -8.18 -16.94 6.89
N THR A 246 -8.19 -17.28 5.61
CA THR A 246 -7.01 -17.47 4.77
C THR A 246 -7.21 -16.70 3.47
N LEU A 247 -6.16 -16.45 2.69
CA LEU A 247 -6.34 -15.89 1.35
C LEU A 247 -7.27 -16.74 0.46
N LYS A 248 -7.36 -18.05 0.66
CA LYS A 248 -8.36 -18.89 -0.04
C LYS A 248 -9.79 -18.52 0.35
N HIS A 249 -10.06 -18.20 1.61
CA HIS A 249 -11.40 -17.81 2.05
C HIS A 249 -11.82 -16.42 1.54
N LEU A 250 -10.86 -15.55 1.22
CA LEU A 250 -11.08 -14.14 0.90
C LEU A 250 -11.01 -13.87 -0.61
N LEU A 251 -10.06 -14.49 -1.32
CA LEU A 251 -9.81 -14.26 -2.75
C LEU A 251 -10.48 -15.28 -3.68
N PHE A 252 -10.92 -16.44 -3.19
CA PHE A 252 -11.45 -17.47 -4.06
C PHE A 252 -12.68 -17.03 -4.89
N PRO A 253 -13.66 -16.25 -4.38
CA PRO A 253 -14.78 -15.78 -5.20
C PRO A 253 -14.30 -14.97 -6.41
N THR A 254 -13.66 -13.82 -6.18
CA THR A 254 -13.17 -12.91 -7.24
C THR A 254 -12.30 -13.62 -8.28
N LEU A 255 -11.37 -14.48 -7.83
CA LEU A 255 -10.44 -15.19 -8.71
C LEU A 255 -11.04 -16.43 -9.39
N SER A 256 -12.12 -17.01 -8.85
CA SER A 256 -12.86 -18.11 -9.48
C SER A 256 -13.75 -17.57 -10.60
N ASP A 257 -14.49 -16.51 -10.31
CA ASP A 257 -15.49 -15.95 -11.24
C ASP A 257 -14.80 -15.24 -12.42
N SER A 258 -13.61 -14.66 -12.18
CA SER A 258 -12.70 -14.19 -13.23
C SER A 258 -11.90 -15.30 -13.95
N GLY A 259 -12.14 -16.57 -13.62
CA GLY A 259 -11.52 -17.73 -14.28
C GLY A 259 -10.02 -17.95 -14.04
N ILE A 260 -9.42 -17.25 -13.06
CA ILE A 260 -7.97 -17.26 -12.77
C ILE A 260 -7.57 -18.47 -11.92
N MET A 261 -8.42 -18.90 -10.99
CA MET A 261 -8.13 -20.01 -10.07
C MET A 261 -9.33 -20.91 -9.83
N LYS A 262 -9.11 -22.23 -9.80
CA LYS A 262 -10.12 -23.20 -9.33
C LYS A 262 -9.83 -23.57 -7.88
N LYS A 263 -10.84 -23.98 -7.12
CA LYS A 263 -10.75 -24.27 -5.67
C LYS A 263 -9.57 -25.19 -5.29
N ARG A 264 -9.30 -26.18 -6.15
CA ARG A 264 -8.21 -27.16 -6.03
C ARG A 264 -6.80 -26.58 -6.21
N ASP A 265 -6.67 -25.44 -6.88
CA ASP A 265 -5.36 -24.89 -7.28
C ASP A 265 -4.72 -24.18 -6.07
N PHE A 266 -5.51 -23.51 -5.22
CA PHE A 266 -5.10 -23.14 -3.85
C PHE A 266 -4.58 -24.33 -3.04
N ASP A 267 -5.27 -25.48 -3.10
CA ASP A 267 -4.87 -26.70 -2.37
C ASP A 267 -3.57 -27.30 -2.92
N ARG A 268 -3.31 -27.16 -4.22
CA ARG A 268 -2.01 -27.49 -4.84
C ARG A 268 -0.91 -26.58 -4.33
N LEU A 269 -1.09 -25.26 -4.38
CA LEU A 269 -0.09 -24.29 -3.92
C LEU A 269 0.26 -24.50 -2.43
N ALA A 270 -0.76 -24.70 -1.58
CA ALA A 270 -0.56 -25.03 -0.17
C ALA A 270 0.14 -26.38 0.04
N LYS A 271 -0.16 -27.40 -0.78
CA LYS A 271 0.56 -28.67 -0.75
C LYS A 271 2.02 -28.49 -1.17
N THR A 272 2.30 -27.77 -2.26
CA THR A 272 3.67 -27.54 -2.78
C THR A 272 4.54 -26.85 -1.74
N CYS A 273 4.06 -25.75 -1.13
CA CYS A 273 4.78 -25.07 -0.05
C CYS A 273 5.11 -26.05 1.09
N ARG A 274 4.08 -26.77 1.57
CA ARG A 274 4.21 -27.73 2.67
C ARG A 274 5.00 -29.00 2.33
N SER A 275 5.25 -29.31 1.06
CA SER A 275 6.17 -30.39 0.67
C SER A 275 7.64 -29.97 0.64
N LEU A 276 7.92 -28.67 0.60
CA LEU A 276 9.27 -28.12 0.52
C LEU A 276 9.76 -27.60 1.89
N PHE A 277 8.91 -26.88 2.62
CA PHE A 277 9.29 -26.31 3.92
C PHE A 277 9.31 -27.35 5.05
N ARG A 278 10.47 -27.45 5.73
CA ARG A 278 10.76 -28.26 6.92
C ARG A 278 10.44 -29.76 6.76
N LYS A 279 10.56 -30.30 5.53
CA LYS A 279 10.35 -31.72 5.22
C LYS A 279 11.62 -32.57 5.24
N SER A 280 12.70 -32.10 4.62
CA SER A 280 14.00 -32.79 4.67
C SER A 280 14.57 -32.77 6.09
N PRO A 281 15.12 -33.88 6.62
CA PRO A 281 15.67 -33.93 7.98
C PRO A 281 16.71 -32.82 8.27
N GLN A 282 17.55 -32.49 7.29
CA GLN A 282 18.57 -31.45 7.36
C GLN A 282 17.99 -30.03 7.48
N LEU A 283 16.75 -29.82 7.00
CA LEU A 283 16.10 -28.50 6.94
C LEU A 283 14.98 -28.33 7.97
N LYS A 284 14.69 -29.36 8.78
CA LYS A 284 13.54 -29.40 9.70
C LYS A 284 13.49 -28.23 10.69
N THR A 285 14.63 -27.70 11.10
CA THR A 285 14.77 -26.55 12.02
C THR A 285 15.10 -25.22 11.32
N GLN A 286 15.37 -25.23 10.01
CA GLN A 286 15.90 -24.07 9.30
C GLN A 286 14.88 -22.93 9.15
N SER A 287 15.41 -21.71 8.97
CA SER A 287 14.69 -20.51 8.54
C SER A 287 14.14 -20.64 7.11
N TYR A 288 13.33 -19.70 6.63
CA TYR A 288 12.92 -19.67 5.21
C TYR A 288 14.13 -19.38 4.32
N GLU A 289 14.99 -18.42 4.70
CA GLU A 289 16.34 -18.19 4.16
C GLU A 289 17.15 -19.50 4.07
N GLY A 290 17.24 -20.25 5.16
CA GLY A 290 17.95 -21.53 5.22
C GLY A 290 17.38 -22.59 4.28
N HIS A 291 16.13 -22.48 3.83
CA HIS A 291 15.61 -23.31 2.74
C HIS A 291 15.99 -22.76 1.36
N LEU A 292 15.98 -21.44 1.16
CA LEU A 292 16.38 -20.82 -0.11
C LEU A 292 17.86 -21.10 -0.47
N HIS A 293 18.74 -21.27 0.52
CA HIS A 293 20.15 -21.60 0.29
C HIS A 293 20.46 -23.10 0.14
N HIS A 294 19.58 -24.00 0.61
CA HIS A 294 19.88 -25.44 0.70
C HIS A 294 18.91 -26.35 -0.08
N LEU A 295 17.82 -25.81 -0.65
CA LEU A 295 17.04 -26.52 -1.65
C LEU A 295 17.73 -26.45 -3.02
N ASP A 296 17.35 -27.35 -3.93
CA ASP A 296 17.63 -27.14 -5.36
C ASP A 296 17.02 -25.80 -5.81
N PRO A 297 17.68 -25.01 -6.69
CA PRO A 297 17.18 -23.70 -7.10
C PRO A 297 15.75 -23.68 -7.67
N VAL A 298 15.29 -24.77 -8.30
CA VAL A 298 13.89 -24.90 -8.76
C VAL A 298 12.94 -25.02 -7.56
N ASP A 299 13.30 -25.80 -6.55
CA ASP A 299 12.47 -26.00 -5.37
C ASP A 299 12.54 -24.79 -4.41
N GLY A 300 13.67 -24.08 -4.34
CA GLY A 300 13.77 -22.77 -3.71
C GLY A 300 12.84 -21.74 -4.38
N LEU A 301 12.84 -21.68 -5.71
CA LEU A 301 11.95 -20.83 -6.49
C LEU A 301 10.46 -21.20 -6.29
N ARG A 302 10.12 -22.49 -6.22
CA ARG A 302 8.75 -22.96 -5.93
C ARG A 302 8.30 -22.60 -4.51
N LEU A 303 9.19 -22.71 -3.52
CA LEU A 303 8.89 -22.32 -2.14
C LEU A 303 8.64 -20.80 -2.05
N SER A 304 9.50 -20.01 -2.71
CA SER A 304 9.37 -18.55 -2.80
C SER A 304 8.07 -18.14 -3.51
N THR A 305 7.79 -18.72 -4.67
CA THR A 305 6.55 -18.48 -5.44
C THR A 305 5.31 -18.88 -4.64
N SER A 306 5.38 -19.95 -3.83
CA SER A 306 4.31 -20.33 -2.92
C SER A 306 4.02 -19.23 -1.89
N GLN A 307 5.05 -18.73 -1.20
CA GLN A 307 4.93 -17.62 -0.25
C GLN A 307 4.32 -16.37 -0.90
N MET A 308 4.69 -16.07 -2.16
CA MET A 308 4.09 -14.98 -2.93
C MET A 308 2.62 -15.16 -3.31
N MET A 309 2.07 -16.38 -3.24
CA MET A 309 0.68 -16.65 -3.64
C MET A 309 -0.26 -16.93 -2.46
N ILE A 310 0.15 -17.72 -1.47
CA ILE A 310 -0.81 -18.26 -0.48
C ILE A 310 -0.72 -17.63 0.91
N ARG A 311 0.32 -16.84 1.20
CA ARG A 311 0.61 -16.42 2.57
C ARG A 311 -0.46 -15.49 3.14
N GLY A 312 -0.99 -15.82 4.31
CA GLY A 312 -1.83 -14.93 5.10
C GLY A 312 -1.10 -13.63 5.48
N GLY A 313 -1.86 -12.56 5.69
CA GLY A 313 -1.38 -11.39 6.45
C GLY A 313 -1.29 -11.73 7.95
N GLY A 314 -1.01 -10.76 8.81
CA GLY A 314 -1.07 -10.99 10.25
C GLY A 314 -0.21 -10.05 11.06
N GLU A 315 1.08 -10.36 11.20
CA GLU A 315 2.01 -9.44 11.87
C GLU A 315 2.35 -8.25 10.97
N ILE A 316 2.75 -7.16 11.61
CA ILE A 316 3.01 -5.87 10.98
C ILE A 316 4.22 -6.01 10.02
N LEU A 317 3.97 -5.75 8.72
CA LEU A 317 4.96 -5.68 7.63
C LEU A 317 5.51 -7.03 7.09
N ILE A 318 4.90 -8.20 7.34
CA ILE A 318 5.32 -9.44 6.64
C ILE A 318 4.74 -9.48 5.21
N PRO A 319 5.58 -9.65 4.16
CA PRO A 319 5.12 -9.82 2.78
C PRO A 319 4.72 -11.27 2.44
N GLY A 320 4.02 -11.45 1.33
CA GLY A 320 3.55 -12.75 0.83
C GLY A 320 2.06 -12.74 0.49
N GLY A 321 1.66 -13.57 -0.47
CA GLY A 321 0.33 -13.56 -1.09
C GLY A 321 0.10 -12.40 -2.10
N ASP A 322 1.13 -11.59 -2.33
CA ASP A 322 1.15 -10.40 -3.19
C ASP A 322 0.68 -10.68 -4.63
N LEU A 323 0.99 -11.85 -5.20
CA LEU A 323 0.58 -12.21 -6.57
C LEU A 323 -0.95 -12.34 -6.71
N LEU A 324 -1.61 -12.96 -5.73
CA LEU A 324 -3.06 -13.15 -5.76
C LEU A 324 -3.81 -11.86 -5.38
N ARG A 325 -3.24 -11.04 -4.49
CA ARG A 325 -3.77 -9.69 -4.19
C ARG A 325 -3.70 -8.78 -5.41
N MET A 326 -2.57 -8.75 -6.13
CA MET A 326 -2.45 -7.97 -7.37
C MET A 326 -3.55 -8.31 -8.37
N ALA A 327 -3.81 -9.61 -8.59
CA ALA A 327 -4.88 -10.05 -9.49
C ALA A 327 -6.28 -9.64 -9.01
N ASN A 328 -6.60 -9.87 -7.73
CA ASN A 328 -7.86 -9.45 -7.13
C ASN A 328 -8.07 -7.93 -7.21
N ASN A 329 -7.02 -7.15 -6.94
CA ASN A 329 -7.11 -5.70 -6.85
C ASN A 329 -7.27 -5.05 -8.24
N ILE A 330 -6.72 -5.65 -9.32
CA ILE A 330 -7.08 -5.25 -10.69
C ILE A 330 -8.59 -5.44 -10.92
N ILE A 331 -9.14 -6.60 -10.54
CA ILE A 331 -10.57 -6.90 -10.74
C ILE A 331 -11.44 -5.94 -9.92
N LYS A 332 -11.09 -5.70 -8.65
CA LYS A 332 -11.83 -4.82 -7.73
C LYS A 332 -11.82 -3.35 -8.16
N LEU A 333 -10.70 -2.87 -8.70
CA LEU A 333 -10.63 -1.52 -9.28
C LEU A 333 -11.48 -1.41 -10.56
N ARG A 334 -11.50 -2.44 -11.42
CA ARG A 334 -12.40 -2.49 -12.59
C ARG A 334 -13.89 -2.53 -12.21
N GLU A 335 -14.23 -3.32 -11.19
CA GLU A 335 -15.60 -3.40 -10.65
C GLU A 335 -16.06 -2.02 -10.15
N LEU A 336 -15.18 -1.31 -9.43
CA LEU A 336 -15.43 0.05 -8.93
C LEU A 336 -15.52 1.09 -10.05
N GLN A 337 -14.59 1.10 -11.02
CA GLN A 337 -14.67 2.01 -12.17
C GLN A 337 -15.99 1.85 -12.89
N ARG A 338 -16.35 0.63 -13.31
CA ARG A 338 -17.63 0.38 -14.00
C ARG A 338 -18.84 0.78 -13.16
N TYR A 339 -18.83 0.50 -11.85
CA TYR A 339 -19.92 0.91 -10.98
C TYR A 339 -20.10 2.43 -10.95
N LEU A 340 -19.00 3.19 -10.94
CA LEU A 340 -19.03 4.66 -11.00
C LEU A 340 -19.34 5.20 -12.41
N ASP A 341 -18.96 4.49 -13.47
CA ASP A 341 -19.40 4.79 -14.85
C ASP A 341 -20.92 4.61 -15.02
N GLU A 342 -21.53 3.68 -14.27
CA GLU A 342 -22.96 3.33 -14.33
C GLU A 342 -23.84 4.08 -13.30
N HIS A 343 -23.30 4.43 -12.12
CA HIS A 343 -24.06 4.96 -10.96
C HIS A 343 -23.40 6.18 -10.29
N GLY A 344 -22.27 6.66 -10.80
CA GLY A 344 -21.47 7.71 -10.18
C GLY A 344 -22.13 9.09 -10.22
N ASN A 345 -21.74 9.92 -9.26
CA ASN A 345 -22.10 11.34 -9.23
C ASN A 345 -21.04 12.14 -9.99
N GLU A 346 -21.44 12.92 -11.01
CA GLU A 346 -20.55 13.76 -11.83
C GLU A 346 -19.63 14.68 -11.00
N ARG A 347 -19.99 14.96 -9.74
CA ARG A 347 -19.24 15.80 -8.79
C ARG A 347 -17.96 15.17 -8.21
N HIS A 348 -17.70 13.87 -8.41
CA HIS A 348 -16.45 13.25 -7.93
C HIS A 348 -15.83 12.31 -8.97
N ARG A 349 -14.68 12.70 -9.53
CA ARG A 349 -13.97 11.89 -10.52
C ARG A 349 -13.16 10.77 -9.85
N PHE A 350 -13.13 9.59 -10.45
CA PHE A 350 -12.33 8.44 -9.97
C PHE A 350 -11.43 7.92 -11.08
N THR A 351 -10.13 8.15 -10.96
CA THR A 351 -9.16 7.89 -12.04
C THR A 351 -8.14 6.85 -11.59
N VAL A 352 -8.09 5.69 -12.26
CA VAL A 352 -7.10 4.63 -12.00
C VAL A 352 -6.16 4.52 -13.20
N VAL A 353 -4.86 4.63 -12.94
CA VAL A 353 -3.81 4.40 -13.95
C VAL A 353 -2.93 3.24 -13.49
N THR A 354 -3.09 2.10 -14.17
CA THR A 354 -2.31 0.88 -13.92
C THR A 354 -1.05 0.88 -14.78
N VAL A 355 0.10 0.66 -14.14
CA VAL A 355 1.43 0.88 -14.73
C VAL A 355 2.40 -0.25 -14.37
N SER A 356 3.26 -0.60 -15.33
CA SER A 356 4.17 -1.73 -15.22
C SER A 356 5.46 -1.34 -14.49
N MET A 357 5.77 -2.08 -13.42
CA MET A 357 7.05 -2.02 -12.72
C MET A 357 8.24 -2.44 -13.60
N ASP A 358 8.02 -3.29 -14.60
CA ASP A 358 9.08 -3.68 -15.52
C ASP A 358 9.35 -2.56 -16.55
N ASP A 359 8.34 -1.77 -16.92
CA ASP A 359 8.48 -0.60 -17.81
C ASP A 359 9.28 0.52 -17.12
N PHE A 360 9.02 0.77 -15.83
CA PHE A 360 9.83 1.69 -15.01
C PHE A 360 11.32 1.28 -14.98
N ILE A 361 11.61 -0.01 -14.87
CA ILE A 361 12.98 -0.54 -14.84
C ILE A 361 13.70 -0.33 -16.18
N SER A 362 12.94 -0.23 -17.28
CA SER A 362 13.43 -0.03 -18.64
C SER A 362 13.56 1.45 -19.04
N ASP A 363 12.55 2.29 -18.78
CA ASP A 363 12.60 3.74 -19.01
C ASP A 363 12.10 4.54 -17.79
N PRO A 364 12.99 4.86 -16.83
CA PRO A 364 12.64 5.66 -15.67
C PRO A 364 12.43 7.15 -15.98
N GLU A 365 12.84 7.68 -17.15
CA GLU A 365 12.56 9.07 -17.53
C GLU A 365 11.11 9.18 -18.03
N ALA A 366 10.70 8.37 -19.00
CA ALA A 366 9.33 8.36 -19.52
C ALA A 366 8.31 8.01 -18.42
N PHE A 367 8.61 7.01 -17.58
CA PHE A 367 7.75 6.66 -16.45
C PHE A 367 7.57 7.84 -15.48
N THR A 368 8.65 8.53 -15.12
CA THR A 368 8.58 9.65 -14.16
C THR A 368 7.83 10.85 -14.75
N ALA A 369 7.97 11.11 -16.05
CA ALA A 369 7.19 12.14 -16.73
C ALA A 369 5.68 11.82 -16.73
N MET A 370 5.31 10.57 -17.03
CA MET A 370 3.92 10.10 -16.93
C MET A 370 3.36 10.23 -15.50
N TYR A 371 4.11 9.79 -14.49
CA TYR A 371 3.73 9.92 -13.07
C TYR A 371 3.45 11.37 -12.66
N LEU A 372 4.34 12.30 -13.04
CA LEU A 372 4.17 13.73 -12.73
C LEU A 372 3.00 14.37 -13.49
N ASN A 373 2.80 13.99 -14.76
CA ASN A 373 1.63 14.43 -15.54
C ASN A 373 0.33 13.93 -14.90
N PHE A 374 0.25 12.67 -14.47
CA PHE A 374 -0.94 12.12 -13.81
C PHE A 374 -1.23 12.79 -12.45
N LEU A 375 -0.21 13.08 -11.64
CA LEU A 375 -0.41 13.81 -10.38
C LEU A 375 -0.94 15.24 -10.59
N LEU A 376 -0.52 15.92 -11.65
CA LEU A 376 -0.93 17.30 -11.92
C LEU A 376 -2.27 17.36 -12.68
N GLY A 377 -2.44 16.54 -13.73
CA GLY A 377 -3.51 16.71 -14.71
C GLY A 377 -3.51 18.13 -15.28
N ASN A 378 -4.70 18.70 -15.44
CA ASN A 378 -4.90 20.08 -15.93
C ASN A 378 -4.25 21.15 -15.02
N ASN A 379 -3.91 20.81 -13.78
CA ASN A 379 -3.30 21.71 -12.80
C ASN A 379 -1.78 21.84 -12.92
N SER A 380 -1.19 21.39 -14.03
CA SER A 380 0.22 21.65 -14.32
C SER A 380 0.57 23.14 -14.27
N HIS A 381 -0.36 24.03 -14.66
CA HIS A 381 -0.19 25.48 -14.60
C HIS A 381 0.20 26.00 -13.20
N LEU A 382 -0.14 25.31 -12.11
CA LEU A 382 0.24 25.69 -10.74
C LEU A 382 1.75 25.56 -10.46
N ILE A 383 2.50 24.79 -11.27
CA ILE A 383 3.97 24.68 -11.16
C ILE A 383 4.72 25.55 -12.18
N CYS A 384 4.08 26.03 -13.24
CA CYS A 384 4.62 27.02 -14.19
C CYS A 384 3.48 27.93 -14.73
N PRO A 385 3.03 28.95 -13.99
CA PRO A 385 1.92 29.79 -14.43
C PRO A 385 2.27 30.54 -15.72
N GLY A 386 1.34 30.58 -16.66
CA GLY A 386 1.53 31.21 -17.98
C GLY A 386 2.52 30.51 -18.91
N MET A 387 2.99 29.29 -18.59
CA MET A 387 4.01 28.59 -19.36
C MET A 387 3.69 27.10 -19.59
N ASN A 388 4.20 26.54 -20.70
CA ASN A 388 4.20 25.10 -20.91
C ASN A 388 5.05 24.42 -19.82
N CYS A 389 4.44 23.49 -19.07
CA CYS A 389 5.06 22.81 -17.93
C CYS A 389 5.95 21.61 -18.32
N GLN A 390 5.78 21.07 -19.54
CA GLN A 390 6.48 19.86 -19.98
C GLN A 390 8.02 19.94 -19.93
N PRO A 391 8.69 21.09 -20.20
CA PRO A 391 10.13 21.22 -19.99
C PRO A 391 10.56 21.04 -18.51
N LYS A 392 9.79 21.56 -17.54
CA LYS A 392 10.07 21.38 -16.10
C LYS A 392 9.84 19.93 -15.68
N ILE A 393 8.74 19.32 -16.12
CA ILE A 393 8.42 17.90 -15.86
C ILE A 393 9.50 16.99 -16.43
N LYS A 394 9.92 17.20 -17.70
CA LYS A 394 11.01 16.44 -18.33
C LYS A 394 12.35 16.65 -17.64
N MET A 395 12.66 17.86 -17.16
CA MET A 395 13.88 18.12 -16.38
C MET A 395 13.90 17.32 -15.07
N ILE A 396 12.78 17.30 -14.32
CA ILE A 396 12.64 16.53 -13.08
C ILE A 396 12.79 15.03 -13.37
N ALA A 397 12.07 14.53 -14.37
CA ALA A 397 12.12 13.13 -14.81
C ALA A 397 13.54 12.69 -15.23
N LYS A 398 14.23 13.50 -16.03
CA LYS A 398 15.62 13.28 -16.46
C LYS A 398 16.63 13.38 -15.31
N SER A 399 16.31 14.11 -14.25
CA SER A 399 17.11 14.12 -13.02
C SER A 399 16.90 12.82 -12.22
N PHE A 400 15.65 12.36 -12.11
CA PHE A 400 15.31 11.11 -11.42
C PHE A 400 15.90 9.88 -12.12
N GLY A 401 15.70 9.75 -13.44
CA GLY A 401 16.22 8.63 -14.23
C GLY A 401 17.74 8.47 -14.13
N ARG A 402 18.50 9.58 -14.14
CA ARG A 402 19.95 9.56 -13.91
C ARG A 402 20.32 9.14 -12.49
N SER A 403 19.59 9.58 -11.47
CA SER A 403 19.80 9.11 -10.08
C SER A 403 19.48 7.63 -9.92
N TYR A 404 18.47 7.11 -10.63
CA TYR A 404 18.08 5.70 -10.58
C TYR A 404 19.11 4.80 -11.30
N ALA A 405 19.57 5.20 -12.48
CA ALA A 405 20.66 4.52 -13.19
C ALA A 405 21.91 4.41 -12.29
N ARG A 406 22.32 5.50 -11.66
CA ARG A 406 23.46 5.50 -10.73
C ARG A 406 23.25 4.56 -9.54
N MET A 407 22.07 4.56 -8.89
CA MET A 407 21.79 3.64 -7.77
C MET A 407 21.83 2.15 -8.18
N LYS A 408 21.54 1.84 -9.45
CA LYS A 408 21.63 0.50 -10.04
C LYS A 408 23.08 0.10 -10.36
N GLU A 409 23.89 1.06 -10.82
CA GLU A 409 25.34 0.88 -11.08
C GLU A 409 26.16 0.78 -9.79
N GLU A 410 25.83 1.58 -8.77
CA GLU A 410 26.43 1.58 -7.42
C GLU A 410 26.08 0.33 -6.57
N GLY A 411 25.34 -0.64 -7.13
CA GLY A 411 25.07 -1.93 -6.50
C GLY A 411 24.13 -1.86 -5.29
N SER A 412 23.17 -0.94 -5.27
CA SER A 412 22.24 -0.77 -4.14
C SER A 412 21.48 -2.06 -3.81
N SER A 413 21.56 -2.51 -2.55
CA SER A 413 20.99 -3.75 -1.98
C SER A 413 19.45 -3.83 -1.93
N HIS A 414 18.77 -2.99 -2.71
CA HIS A 414 17.32 -2.93 -2.84
C HIS A 414 16.83 -3.03 -4.30
N VAL A 415 17.77 -3.09 -5.26
CA VAL A 415 17.52 -3.54 -6.64
C VAL A 415 18.07 -4.97 -6.74
N THR A 416 17.42 -5.87 -7.49
CA THR A 416 17.96 -7.21 -7.76
C THR A 416 19.23 -7.11 -8.60
N THR A 417 20.37 -7.17 -7.91
CA THR A 417 21.73 -7.14 -8.43
C THR A 417 22.12 -8.50 -9.03
N GLY A 418 22.03 -8.62 -10.35
CA GLY A 418 22.53 -9.82 -11.05
C GLY A 418 21.93 -10.03 -12.44
N THR A 419 22.79 -10.30 -13.42
CA THR A 419 22.39 -10.95 -14.68
C THR A 419 22.35 -12.46 -14.46
N HIS A 420 21.25 -12.92 -13.87
CA HIS A 420 20.97 -14.34 -13.65
C HIS A 420 20.85 -15.08 -14.99
N THR A 421 21.85 -15.88 -15.34
CA THR A 421 21.95 -16.60 -16.63
C THR A 421 20.94 -17.75 -16.76
N ASP A 422 20.40 -18.20 -15.64
CA ASP A 422 19.36 -19.21 -15.47
C ASP A 422 17.93 -18.64 -15.46
N LYS A 423 17.77 -17.31 -15.47
CA LYS A 423 16.47 -16.61 -15.34
C LYS A 423 15.40 -17.13 -16.31
N ASP A 424 15.74 -17.34 -17.58
CA ASP A 424 14.78 -17.82 -18.58
C ASP A 424 14.51 -19.32 -18.46
N MET A 425 15.47 -20.12 -17.98
CA MET A 425 15.22 -21.51 -17.59
C MET A 425 14.19 -21.53 -16.44
N MET A 426 14.45 -20.78 -15.37
CA MET A 426 13.56 -20.67 -14.21
C MET A 426 12.17 -20.13 -14.56
N LYS A 427 12.07 -19.14 -15.46
CA LYS A 427 10.78 -18.65 -16.00
C LYS A 427 10.01 -19.78 -16.68
N ASN A 428 10.69 -20.58 -17.51
CA ASN A 428 10.09 -21.71 -18.21
C ASN A 428 9.70 -22.85 -17.26
N VAL A 429 10.43 -23.06 -16.16
CA VAL A 429 10.02 -24.00 -15.10
C VAL A 429 8.72 -23.56 -14.45
N LEU A 430 8.59 -22.30 -14.00
CA LEU A 430 7.34 -21.81 -13.41
C LEU A 430 6.15 -21.88 -14.37
N LYS A 431 6.33 -21.51 -15.64
CA LYS A 431 5.28 -21.63 -16.68
C LYS A 431 4.80 -23.06 -16.90
N ARG A 432 5.67 -24.06 -16.72
CA ARG A 432 5.35 -25.48 -16.90
C ARG A 432 4.90 -26.19 -15.61
N ASP A 433 4.99 -25.53 -14.46
CA ASP A 433 4.67 -26.17 -13.18
C ASP A 433 3.15 -26.33 -12.96
N PRO A 434 2.64 -27.53 -12.64
CA PRO A 434 1.21 -27.81 -12.54
C PRO A 434 0.52 -27.24 -11.29
N ALA A 435 1.27 -26.60 -10.37
CA ALA A 435 0.71 -25.81 -9.27
C ALA A 435 0.66 -24.30 -9.61
N PHE A 436 1.70 -23.76 -10.25
CA PHE A 436 1.86 -22.32 -10.47
C PHE A 436 1.38 -21.85 -11.85
N GLY A 437 1.87 -22.47 -12.93
CA GLY A 437 1.74 -21.99 -14.32
C GLY A 437 0.32 -21.61 -14.74
N PRO A 438 -0.70 -22.49 -14.60
CA PRO A 438 -2.07 -22.17 -15.01
C PRO A 438 -2.68 -20.95 -14.33
N THR A 439 -2.34 -20.71 -13.05
CA THR A 439 -2.78 -19.51 -12.32
C THR A 439 -1.96 -18.29 -12.74
N MET A 440 -0.64 -18.42 -12.79
CA MET A 440 0.25 -17.31 -13.16
C MET A 440 0.05 -16.83 -14.59
N ASP A 441 -0.29 -17.71 -15.55
CA ASP A 441 -0.70 -17.32 -16.90
C ASP A 441 -2.05 -16.58 -16.91
N GLY A 442 -2.96 -16.89 -15.98
CA GLY A 442 -4.20 -16.13 -15.77
C GLY A 442 -3.92 -14.71 -15.28
N ILE A 443 -3.03 -14.57 -14.30
CA ILE A 443 -2.57 -13.29 -13.78
C ILE A 443 -1.80 -12.50 -14.85
N GLU A 444 -0.96 -13.17 -15.66
CA GLU A 444 -0.19 -12.54 -16.75
C GLU A 444 -1.13 -11.95 -17.80
N ARG A 445 -2.18 -12.68 -18.22
CA ARG A 445 -3.21 -12.15 -19.14
C ARG A 445 -3.94 -10.95 -18.55
N LEU A 446 -4.37 -11.02 -17.29
CA LEU A 446 -5.07 -9.92 -16.61
C LEU A 446 -4.22 -8.64 -16.53
N VAL A 447 -2.94 -8.79 -16.14
CA VAL A 447 -1.97 -7.68 -16.08
C VAL A 447 -1.74 -7.07 -17.47
N CYS A 448 -1.54 -7.89 -18.51
CA CYS A 448 -1.34 -7.39 -19.87
C CYS A 448 -2.60 -6.69 -20.45
N GLU A 449 -3.80 -7.19 -20.15
CA GLU A 449 -5.05 -6.54 -20.54
C GLU A 449 -5.20 -5.18 -19.84
N GLU A 450 -4.88 -5.11 -18.54
CA GLU A 450 -5.04 -3.90 -17.74
C GLU A 450 -4.05 -2.79 -18.14
N LEU A 451 -2.80 -3.15 -18.38
CA LEU A 451 -1.79 -2.22 -18.90
C LEU A 451 -2.23 -1.63 -20.24
N ARG A 452 -2.83 -2.44 -21.14
CA ARG A 452 -3.39 -1.96 -22.41
C ARG A 452 -4.53 -0.96 -22.18
N ARG A 453 -5.50 -1.28 -21.30
CA ARG A 453 -6.62 -0.38 -20.96
C ARG A 453 -6.13 0.96 -20.39
N SER A 454 -5.17 0.93 -19.47
CA SER A 454 -4.61 2.15 -18.88
C SER A 454 -3.84 3.01 -19.90
N ILE A 455 -3.11 2.40 -20.84
CA ILE A 455 -2.45 3.12 -21.95
C ILE A 455 -3.47 3.77 -22.91
N GLU A 456 -4.65 3.17 -23.10
CA GLU A 456 -5.72 3.73 -23.93
C GLU A 456 -6.43 4.90 -23.22
N SER A 457 -6.69 4.78 -21.91
CA SER A 457 -7.23 5.87 -21.07
C SER A 457 -6.33 7.11 -21.08
N VAL A 458 -5.02 6.92 -20.87
CA VAL A 458 -4.00 8.01 -20.82
C VAL A 458 -3.67 8.59 -22.22
N ARG A 459 -4.42 8.20 -23.25
CA ARG A 459 -4.36 8.76 -24.62
C ARG A 459 -5.68 9.36 -25.10
N THR A 460 -6.72 9.27 -24.28
CA THR A 460 -8.07 9.79 -24.57
C THR A 460 -8.47 10.94 -23.66
N GLU A 461 -7.80 11.09 -22.51
CA GLU A 461 -7.54 12.38 -21.84
C GLU A 461 -6.39 13.16 -22.52
#